data_AF-A0A948MRF0-F1
#
_entry.id   AF-A0A948MRF0-F1
#
_cell.length_a   1.000
_cell.length_b   1.000
_cell.length_c   1.000
_cell.angle_alpha   90.00
_cell.angle_beta   90.00
_cell.angle_gamma   90.00
#
_symmetry.space_group_name_H-M   'P 1'
#
loop_
_entity.id
_entity.type
_entity.pdbx_description
1 polymer ?
#
loop_
_entity_poly.entity_id
_entity_poly.type
_entity_poly.pdbx_seq_one_letter_code
_entity_poly.pdbx_strand_id
1 'polypeptide(L)'
;VPSAFAAMRQGGTPGPAQPGQRSVPTIVFHGDSDKTVHPVNSDQVMSQSREPMAPLNSETLTGTTPDGTAFTRVVESDGTGTAVLEQWTIHGGGHAWSGGDAAGSYTDAAGPDASREMVRFFLAHTNPAA
;
A
#
# COMPACT_ATOMS: atom_id res chain seq x y z
N VAL A 1 19.41 -15.23 -9.14
CA VAL A 1 19.39 -14.10 -8.18
C VAL A 1 19.41 -12.70 -8.80
N PRO A 2 20.02 -12.41 -9.97
CA PRO A 2 20.02 -11.05 -10.55
C PRO A 2 18.61 -10.50 -10.82
N SER A 3 17.64 -11.37 -11.13
CA SER A 3 16.26 -10.99 -11.45
C SER A 3 15.45 -10.47 -10.26
N ALA A 4 15.68 -10.97 -9.05
CA ALA A 4 14.91 -10.55 -7.86
C ALA A 4 15.27 -9.11 -7.44
N PHE A 5 16.56 -8.79 -7.37
CA PHE A 5 17.01 -7.43 -7.08
C PHE A 5 16.64 -6.44 -8.19
N ALA A 6 16.62 -6.89 -9.45
CA ALA A 6 16.11 -6.06 -10.54
C ALA A 6 14.63 -5.74 -10.35
N ALA A 7 13.80 -6.74 -10.02
CA ALA A 7 12.38 -6.54 -9.72
C ALA A 7 12.17 -5.58 -8.55
N MET A 8 12.94 -5.72 -7.46
CA MET A 8 12.87 -4.79 -6.32
C MET A 8 13.18 -3.34 -6.74
N ARG A 9 14.20 -3.12 -7.57
CA ARG A 9 14.67 -1.77 -7.93
C ARG A 9 13.93 -1.12 -9.10
N GLN A 10 13.26 -1.90 -9.93
CA GLN A 10 12.68 -1.42 -11.19
C GLN A 10 11.19 -1.75 -11.33
N GLY A 11 10.63 -2.54 -10.40
CA GLY A 11 9.33 -3.15 -10.56
C GLY A 11 9.39 -4.46 -11.35
N GLY A 12 8.31 -5.23 -11.25
CA GLY A 12 8.11 -6.39 -12.11
C GLY A 12 7.59 -5.99 -13.50
N THR A 13 7.52 -6.96 -14.40
CA THR A 13 6.69 -6.86 -15.61
C THR A 13 5.31 -7.42 -15.25
N PRO A 14 4.24 -6.61 -15.20
CA PRO A 14 2.91 -7.11 -14.93
C PRO A 14 2.51 -8.16 -15.97
N GLY A 15 2.10 -9.33 -15.51
CA GLY A 15 1.51 -10.35 -16.38
C GLY A 15 0.09 -9.96 -16.80
N PRO A 16 -0.47 -10.59 -17.86
CA PRO A 16 -1.87 -10.39 -18.21
C PRO A 16 -2.78 -10.84 -17.05
N ALA A 17 -3.85 -10.09 -16.81
CA ALA A 17 -4.88 -10.47 -15.85
C ALA A 17 -5.44 -11.87 -16.21
N GLN A 18 -5.54 -12.76 -15.23
CA GLN A 18 -6.06 -14.10 -15.47
C GLN A 18 -7.59 -14.10 -15.36
N PRO A 19 -8.31 -14.74 -16.30
CA PRO A 19 -9.76 -14.91 -16.19
C PRO A 19 -10.14 -15.60 -14.89
N GLY A 20 -11.09 -15.03 -14.14
CA GLY A 20 -11.55 -15.57 -12.86
C GLY A 20 -10.65 -15.27 -11.66
N GLN A 21 -9.65 -14.39 -11.83
CA GLN A 21 -8.89 -13.87 -10.70
C GLN A 21 -9.82 -13.12 -9.74
N ARG A 22 -9.87 -13.57 -8.49
CA ARG A 22 -10.68 -12.92 -7.45
C ARG A 22 -10.12 -11.54 -7.16
N SER A 23 -11.00 -10.55 -7.13
CA SER A 23 -10.71 -9.22 -6.62
C SER A 23 -10.44 -9.31 -5.12
N VAL A 24 -9.23 -8.91 -4.70
CA VAL A 24 -8.83 -8.90 -3.28
C VAL A 24 -8.65 -7.45 -2.85
N PRO A 25 -9.35 -6.98 -1.79
CA PRO A 25 -9.09 -5.66 -1.23
C PRO A 25 -7.63 -5.53 -0.78
N THR A 26 -6.99 -4.42 -1.15
CA THR A 26 -5.54 -4.25 -1.01
C THR A 26 -5.20 -2.94 -0.31
N ILE A 27 -4.33 -3.01 0.69
CA ILE A 27 -3.74 -1.84 1.35
C ILE A 27 -2.21 -1.92 1.22
N VAL A 28 -1.57 -0.82 0.82
CA VAL A 28 -0.12 -0.71 0.61
C VAL A 28 0.43 0.49 1.35
N PHE A 29 1.57 0.31 2.01
CA PHE A 29 2.39 1.39 2.57
C PHE A 29 3.77 1.35 1.92
N HIS A 30 4.24 2.47 1.40
CA HIS A 30 5.54 2.55 0.74
C HIS A 30 6.22 3.89 1.04
N GLY A 31 7.50 3.85 1.43
CA GLY A 31 8.32 5.04 1.59
C GLY A 31 8.87 5.53 0.25
N ASP A 32 8.59 6.79 -0.13
CA ASP A 32 9.01 7.30 -1.44
C ASP A 32 10.53 7.48 -1.62
N SER A 33 11.28 7.32 -0.53
CA SER A 33 12.74 7.36 -0.48
C SER A 33 13.36 5.97 -0.21
N ASP A 34 12.60 4.89 -0.36
CA ASP A 34 13.08 3.51 -0.25
C ASP A 34 14.09 3.18 -1.37
N LYS A 35 15.34 2.91 -0.96
CA LYS A 35 16.47 2.57 -1.84
C LYS A 35 16.62 1.05 -2.08
N THR A 36 15.81 0.25 -1.42
CA THR A 36 15.80 -1.21 -1.47
C THR A 36 14.72 -1.70 -2.41
N VAL A 37 13.48 -1.23 -2.22
CA VAL A 37 12.33 -1.53 -3.08
C VAL A 37 11.78 -0.22 -3.64
N HIS A 38 11.83 -0.06 -4.96
CA HIS A 38 11.44 1.17 -5.63
C HIS A 38 9.92 1.40 -5.51
N PRO A 39 9.45 2.64 -5.29
CA PRO A 39 8.03 2.97 -5.13
C PRO A 39 7.11 2.50 -6.26
N VAL A 40 7.64 2.34 -7.48
CA VAL A 40 6.92 1.75 -8.62
C VAL A 40 6.28 0.39 -8.31
N ASN A 41 6.84 -0.38 -7.36
CA ASN A 41 6.25 -1.64 -6.94
C ASN A 41 4.89 -1.43 -6.26
N SER A 42 4.74 -0.38 -5.45
CA SER A 42 3.45 0.00 -4.86
C SER A 42 2.43 0.32 -5.94
N ASP A 43 2.82 1.13 -6.94
CA ASP A 43 1.95 1.50 -8.05
C ASP A 43 1.51 0.27 -8.87
N GLN A 44 2.43 -0.68 -9.10
CA GLN A 44 2.14 -1.92 -9.80
C GLN A 44 1.20 -2.83 -9.00
N VAL A 45 1.36 -2.94 -7.67
CA VAL A 45 0.45 -3.71 -6.81
C VAL A 45 -0.96 -3.11 -6.84
N MET A 46 -1.05 -1.78 -6.79
CA MET A 46 -2.33 -1.06 -6.86
C MET A 46 -3.01 -1.26 -8.21
N SER A 47 -2.28 -1.08 -9.32
CA SER A 47 -2.79 -1.33 -10.67
C SER A 47 -3.30 -2.76 -10.83
N GLN A 48 -2.52 -3.77 -10.43
CA GLN A 48 -2.91 -5.18 -10.54
C GLN A 48 -4.16 -5.51 -9.70
N SER A 49 -4.30 -4.90 -8.52
CA SER A 49 -5.45 -5.10 -7.64
C SER A 49 -6.71 -4.39 -8.16
N ARG A 50 -6.54 -3.27 -8.88
CA ARG A 50 -7.60 -2.42 -9.40
C ARG A 50 -8.30 -2.98 -10.63
N GLU A 51 -7.55 -3.55 -11.57
CA GLU A 51 -8.10 -4.05 -12.84
C GLU A 51 -9.34 -4.95 -12.69
N PRO A 52 -9.40 -5.95 -11.77
CA PRO A 52 -10.59 -6.78 -11.62
C PRO A 52 -11.73 -6.13 -10.81
N MET A 53 -11.54 -4.91 -10.27
CA MET A 53 -12.50 -4.19 -9.42
C MET A 53 -13.15 -2.98 -10.08
N ALA A 54 -12.56 -2.45 -11.16
CA ALA A 54 -13.01 -1.23 -11.79
C ALA A 54 -14.47 -1.31 -12.29
N PRO A 55 -15.25 -0.20 -12.24
CA PRO A 55 -14.85 1.16 -11.87
C PRO A 55 -14.85 1.42 -10.36
N LEU A 56 -13.92 2.29 -9.92
CA LEU A 56 -13.80 2.74 -8.53
C LEU A 56 -13.80 4.27 -8.45
N ASN A 57 -14.29 4.80 -7.33
CA ASN A 57 -14.21 6.23 -6.99
C ASN A 57 -12.92 6.49 -6.22
N SER A 58 -12.11 7.46 -6.65
CA SER A 58 -10.82 7.76 -6.04
C SER A 58 -10.83 9.07 -5.26
N GLU A 59 -10.26 9.04 -4.06
CA GLU A 59 -10.02 10.20 -3.19
C GLU A 59 -8.56 10.22 -2.73
N THR A 60 -7.95 11.40 -2.76
CA THR A 60 -6.58 11.61 -2.25
C THR A 60 -6.62 12.48 -1.01
N LEU A 61 -6.03 11.99 0.07
CA LEU A 61 -5.85 12.71 1.32
C LEU A 61 -4.35 12.91 1.57
N THR A 62 -4.00 14.09 2.07
CA THR A 62 -2.64 14.37 2.56
C THR A 62 -2.69 14.63 4.06
N GLY A 63 -1.62 14.27 4.75
CA GLY A 63 -1.54 14.47 6.20
C GLY A 63 -0.11 14.49 6.70
N THR A 64 0.02 14.80 7.98
CA THR A 64 1.29 14.80 8.70
C THR A 64 1.06 14.16 10.06
N THR A 65 1.95 13.25 10.46
CA THR A 65 1.93 12.66 11.81
C THR A 65 2.27 13.70 12.87
N PRO A 66 1.95 13.47 14.16
CA PRO A 66 2.37 14.36 15.24
C PRO A 66 3.89 14.61 15.28
N ASP A 67 4.68 13.62 14.85
CA ASP A 67 6.15 13.67 14.80
C ASP A 67 6.70 14.30 13.51
N GLY A 68 5.83 14.78 12.61
CA GLY A 68 6.20 15.58 11.45
C GLY A 68 6.37 14.82 10.13
N THR A 69 6.13 13.51 10.10
CA THR A 69 6.21 12.73 8.85
C THR A 69 4.99 12.98 7.98
N ALA A 70 5.20 13.58 6.81
CA ALA A 70 4.15 13.78 5.83
C ALA A 70 3.80 12.47 5.10
N PHE A 71 2.53 12.31 4.73
CA PHE A 71 2.07 11.20 3.93
C PHE A 71 0.97 11.61 2.96
N THR A 72 0.83 10.84 1.89
CA THR A 72 -0.33 10.87 0.99
C THR A 72 -1.03 9.52 1.06
N ARG A 73 -2.36 9.53 1.17
CA ARG A 73 -3.22 8.35 1.13
C ARG A 73 -4.19 8.48 -0.04
N VAL A 74 -4.12 7.56 -0.99
CA VAL A 74 -5.13 7.40 -2.05
C VAL A 74 -6.07 6.29 -1.64
N VAL A 75 -7.36 6.57 -1.59
CA VAL A 75 -8.43 5.62 -1.29
C VAL A 75 -9.26 5.42 -2.55
N GLU A 76 -9.45 4.16 -2.94
CA GLU A 76 -10.38 3.81 -4.02
C GLU A 76 -11.52 2.95 -3.47
N SER A 77 -12.74 3.44 -3.69
CA SER A 77 -13.96 2.84 -3.15
C SER A 77 -14.86 2.27 -4.24
N ASP A 78 -15.55 1.18 -3.93
CA ASP A 78 -16.54 0.58 -4.82
C ASP A 78 -17.85 1.39 -4.89
N GLY A 79 -18.83 0.90 -5.65
CA GLY A 79 -20.14 1.54 -5.81
C GLY A 79 -20.98 1.63 -4.52
N THR A 80 -20.59 0.92 -3.45
CA THR A 80 -21.23 0.99 -2.13
C THR A 80 -20.57 2.03 -1.22
N GLY A 81 -19.44 2.61 -1.66
CA GLY A 81 -18.62 3.51 -0.84
C GLY A 81 -17.64 2.77 0.07
N THR A 82 -17.48 1.46 -0.09
CA THR A 82 -16.51 0.67 0.68
C THR A 82 -15.12 0.87 0.06
N ALA A 83 -14.16 1.33 0.87
CA ALA A 83 -12.77 1.52 0.45
C ALA A 83 -12.10 0.17 0.20
N VAL A 84 -11.95 -0.23 -1.06
CA VAL A 84 -11.40 -1.54 -1.45
C VAL A 84 -9.91 -1.49 -1.79
N LEU A 85 -9.38 -0.31 -2.11
CA LEU A 85 -7.94 -0.11 -2.26
C LEU A 85 -7.47 1.09 -1.45
N GLU A 86 -6.32 0.96 -0.79
CA GLU A 86 -5.66 2.07 -0.08
C GLU A 86 -4.15 2.07 -0.36
N GLN A 87 -3.65 3.15 -0.96
CA GLN A 87 -2.22 3.35 -1.18
C GLN A 87 -1.71 4.49 -0.28
N TRP A 88 -0.73 4.19 0.56
CA TRP A 88 -0.10 5.13 1.46
C TRP A 88 1.34 5.37 1.02
N THR A 89 1.64 6.60 0.62
CA THR A 89 3.00 7.08 0.32
C THR A 89 3.53 7.83 1.53
N ILE A 90 4.59 7.33 2.14
CA ILE A 90 5.26 7.96 3.29
C ILE A 90 6.41 8.82 2.78
N HIS A 91 6.27 10.14 2.91
CA HIS A 91 7.21 11.09 2.32
C HIS A 91 8.52 11.14 3.09
N GLY A 92 9.64 10.94 2.38
CA GLY A 92 10.96 10.78 2.98
C GLY A 92 11.21 9.40 3.59
N GLY A 93 10.19 8.53 3.63
CA GLY A 93 10.28 7.20 4.21
C GLY A 93 11.22 6.28 3.43
N GLY A 94 12.08 5.55 4.13
CA GLY A 94 12.99 4.56 3.55
C GLY A 94 12.43 3.13 3.57
N HIS A 95 13.32 2.13 3.51
CA HIS A 95 12.96 0.72 3.69
C HIS A 95 12.76 0.40 5.18
N ALA A 96 11.66 0.90 5.75
CA ALA A 96 11.32 0.73 7.14
C ALA A 96 9.81 0.55 7.30
N TRP A 97 9.43 -0.18 8.35
CA TRP A 97 8.05 -0.29 8.76
C TRP A 97 7.55 1.05 9.29
N SER A 98 6.51 1.62 8.67
CA SER A 98 5.95 2.91 9.09
C SER A 98 5.23 2.79 10.44
N GLY A 99 5.59 3.66 11.37
CA GLY A 99 5.18 3.62 12.77
C GLY A 99 5.89 2.51 13.55
N GLY A 100 5.21 2.00 14.57
CA GLY A 100 5.74 0.94 15.44
C GLY A 100 6.68 1.46 16.53
N ASP A 101 7.38 0.54 17.19
CA ASP A 101 8.27 0.84 18.32
C ASP A 101 9.63 1.35 17.81
N ALA A 102 10.13 2.46 18.37
CA ALA A 102 11.43 3.04 18.07
C ALA A 102 12.62 2.12 18.47
N ALA A 103 12.39 1.12 19.33
CA ALA A 103 13.37 0.09 19.66
C ALA A 103 13.55 -0.96 18.53
N GLY A 104 12.65 -0.99 17.54
CA GLY A 104 12.76 -1.87 16.37
C GLY A 104 13.91 -1.48 15.44
N SER A 105 14.60 -2.46 14.84
CA SER A 105 15.76 -2.20 13.98
C SER A 105 15.41 -1.75 12.55
N TYR A 106 14.15 -1.89 12.14
CA TYR A 106 13.64 -1.54 10.80
C TYR A 106 12.27 -0.87 10.88
N THR A 107 12.10 0.00 11.88
CA THR A 107 10.89 0.79 12.09
C THR A 107 11.20 2.27 11.89
N ASP A 108 10.21 3.00 11.40
CA ASP A 108 10.19 4.46 11.38
C ASP A 108 9.03 4.90 12.28
N ALA A 109 9.31 5.02 13.58
CA ALA A 109 8.30 5.31 14.60
C ALA A 109 7.57 6.65 14.37
N ALA A 110 8.16 7.60 13.62
CA ALA A 110 7.54 8.88 13.30
C ALA A 110 6.52 8.77 12.14
N GLY A 111 6.58 7.69 11.36
CA GLY A 111 5.64 7.43 10.26
C GLY A 111 4.22 7.11 10.75
N PRO A 112 3.21 7.16 9.87
CA PRO A 112 1.86 6.71 10.19
C PRO A 112 1.86 5.28 10.73
N ASP A 113 0.98 4.99 11.68
CA ASP A 113 0.82 3.65 12.25
C ASP A 113 0.22 2.67 11.22
N ALA A 114 1.09 2.07 10.41
CA ALA A 114 0.69 1.15 9.35
C ALA A 114 0.01 -0.10 9.90
N SER A 115 0.44 -0.59 11.07
CA SER A 115 -0.16 -1.77 11.70
C SER A 115 -1.62 -1.53 12.09
N ARG A 116 -1.91 -0.39 12.74
CA ARG A 116 -3.27 -0.01 13.09
C ARG A 116 -4.14 0.18 11.85
N GLU A 117 -3.62 0.83 10.82
CA GLU A 117 -4.36 1.06 9.58
C GLU A 117 -4.63 -0.23 8.79
N MET A 118 -3.66 -1.16 8.74
CA MET A 118 -3.85 -2.49 8.17
C MET A 118 -4.92 -3.28 8.93
N VAL A 119 -4.89 -3.27 10.27
CA VAL A 119 -5.93 -3.94 11.08
C VAL A 119 -7.30 -3.31 10.84
N ARG A 120 -7.41 -1.97 10.79
CA ARG A 120 -8.67 -1.29 10.41
C ARG A 120 -9.16 -1.78 9.06
N PHE A 121 -8.28 -1.82 8.06
CA PHE A 121 -8.63 -2.22 6.70
C PHE A 121 -9.09 -3.68 6.65
N PHE A 122 -8.36 -4.61 7.28
CA PHE A 122 -8.74 -6.03 7.27
C PHE A 122 -10.05 -6.30 8.00
N LEU A 123 -10.30 -5.63 9.13
CA LEU A 123 -11.58 -5.74 9.85
C LEU A 123 -12.77 -5.17 9.07
N ALA A 124 -12.54 -4.23 8.16
CA ALA A 124 -13.58 -3.75 7.24
C ALA A 124 -13.86 -4.73 6.08
N HIS A 125 -12.97 -5.70 5.83
CA HIS A 125 -13.07 -6.66 4.73
C HIS A 125 -13.10 -8.11 5.24
N THR A 126 -14.04 -8.40 6.15
CA THR A 126 -14.23 -9.78 6.61
C THR A 126 -14.79 -10.64 5.48
N ASN A 127 -14.10 -11.73 5.14
CA ASN A 127 -14.65 -12.73 4.24
C ASN A 127 -15.75 -13.52 5.00
N PRO A 128 -17.03 -13.42 4.63
CA PRO A 128 -18.09 -14.14 5.32
C PRO A 128 -18.05 -15.65 5.09
N ALA A 129 -17.19 -16.13 4.19
CA ALA A 129 -17.01 -17.54 3.86
C ALA A 129 -15.73 -18.17 4.46
N ALA A 130 -15.06 -17.48 5.39
CA ALA A 130 -13.89 -18.00 6.13
C ALA A 130 -14.31 -18.68 7.45
#